data_AF-A0A1J5J4Q6-F1
#
_entry.id   AF-A0A1J5J4Q6-F1
#
_cell.length_a   1.000
_cell.length_b   1.000
_cell.length_c   1.000
_cell.angle_alpha   90.00
_cell.angle_beta   90.00
_cell.angle_gamma   90.00
#
_symmetry.space_group_name_H-M   'P 1'
#
loop_
_entity.id
_entity.type
_entity.pdbx_description
1 polymer ?
#
loop_
_entity_poly.entity_id
_entity_poly.type
_entity_poly.pdbx_seq_one_letter_code
_entity_poly.pdbx_strand_id
1 'polypeptide(L)'
;MRHTISILVENEFGVLTRVAGLFSARGYNIETLNVAPSLDATVSRMTLVTRGDERVIEQIKKQLNKLIPVIKVEDISHLVHIEREMLLVKLATSADNRAALVSLAEEMRAKVVDHIDIGYLTLELTGSCDELDGFLQQVESYGIIEMTRTGPVGMRRGAEGFTVD
;
A
#
# COMPACT_ATOMS: atom_id res chain seq x y z
N MET A 1 11.37 -6.38 -12.09
CA MET A 1 10.03 -6.88 -11.71
C MET A 1 9.58 -6.16 -10.45
N ARG A 2 8.29 -6.16 -10.12
CA ARG A 2 7.75 -5.58 -8.87
C ARG A 2 7.95 -6.58 -7.73
N HIS A 3 8.46 -6.12 -6.60
CA HIS A 3 8.66 -6.91 -5.39
C HIS A 3 8.02 -6.23 -4.18
N THR A 4 7.36 -7.02 -3.34
CA THR A 4 6.77 -6.64 -2.07
C THR A 4 7.56 -7.25 -0.92
N ILE A 5 8.18 -6.41 -0.12
CA ILE A 5 9.06 -6.77 0.98
C ILE A 5 8.34 -6.47 2.30
N SER A 6 8.14 -7.50 3.12
CA SER A 6 7.68 -7.39 4.51
C SER A 6 8.89 -7.27 5.44
N ILE A 7 8.85 -6.30 6.36
CA ILE A 7 9.95 -6.02 7.29
C ILE A 7 9.36 -5.88 8.69
N LEU A 8 9.89 -6.62 9.67
CA LEU A 8 9.68 -6.33 11.09
C LEU A 8 10.84 -5.48 11.57
N VAL A 9 10.51 -4.39 12.25
CA VAL A 9 11.49 -3.46 12.82
C VAL A 9 11.13 -3.08 14.24
N GLU A 10 12.10 -2.62 15.00
CA GLU A 10 11.86 -1.95 16.28
C GLU A 10 11.00 -0.70 16.08
N ASN A 11 10.02 -0.50 16.96
CA ASN A 11 9.13 0.66 16.93
C ASN A 11 9.75 1.85 17.68
N GLU A 12 10.89 2.33 17.17
CA GLU A 12 11.67 3.40 17.77
C GLU A 12 11.85 4.61 16.84
N PHE A 13 12.18 5.76 17.44
CA PHE A 13 12.46 6.98 16.70
C PHE A 13 13.60 6.80 15.70
N GLY A 14 13.37 7.25 14.46
CA GLY A 14 14.38 7.26 13.40
C GLY A 14 14.55 5.94 12.63
N VAL A 15 13.87 4.86 13.03
CA VAL A 15 13.96 3.56 12.33
C VAL A 15 13.46 3.67 10.89
N LEU A 16 12.29 4.30 10.68
CA LEU A 16 11.76 4.58 9.32
C LEU A 16 12.77 5.35 8.47
N THR A 17 13.39 6.39 9.02
CA THR A 17 14.39 7.22 8.32
C THR A 17 15.62 6.40 7.93
N ARG A 18 16.07 5.47 8.77
CA ARG A 18 17.20 4.57 8.45
C ARG A 18 16.84 3.63 7.29
N VAL A 19 15.64 3.05 7.32
CA VAL A 19 15.15 2.18 6.24
C VAL A 19 15.04 2.96 4.94
N ALA A 20 14.33 4.09 4.92
CA ALA A 20 14.18 4.93 3.73
C ALA A 20 15.54 5.48 3.24
N GLY A 21 16.43 5.87 4.15
CA GLY A 21 17.76 6.36 3.86
C GLY A 21 18.64 5.33 3.14
N LEU A 22 18.49 4.03 3.46
CA LEU A 22 19.19 2.95 2.76
C LEU A 22 18.82 2.86 1.29
N PHE A 23 17.54 3.08 0.95
CA PHE A 23 17.07 3.10 -0.44
C PHE A 23 17.61 4.32 -1.18
N SER A 24 17.48 5.51 -0.57
CA SER A 24 17.96 6.76 -1.15
C SER A 24 19.47 6.73 -1.41
N ALA A 25 20.27 6.28 -0.44
CA ALA A 25 21.74 6.24 -0.55
C ALA A 25 22.26 5.29 -1.64
N ARG A 26 21.43 4.33 -2.08
CA ARG A 26 21.78 3.36 -3.13
C ARG A 26 21.04 3.58 -4.44
N GLY A 27 20.22 4.62 -4.53
CA GLY A 27 19.40 4.88 -5.71
C GLY A 27 18.35 3.80 -5.98
N TYR A 28 17.88 3.10 -4.93
CA TYR A 28 16.76 2.17 -5.06
C TYR A 28 15.44 2.93 -5.02
N ASN A 29 14.54 2.61 -5.95
CA ASN A 29 13.23 3.23 -5.98
C ASN A 29 12.31 2.64 -4.88
N ILE A 30 11.53 3.47 -4.22
CA ILE A 30 10.41 3.02 -3.37
C ILE A 30 9.13 3.40 -4.12
N GLU A 31 8.33 2.40 -4.49
CA GLU A 31 7.04 2.62 -5.16
C GLU A 31 5.97 2.94 -4.12
N THR A 32 5.93 2.17 -3.03
CA THR A 32 5.07 2.43 -1.88
C THR A 32 5.75 1.98 -0.59
N LEU A 33 5.42 2.64 0.51
CA LEU A 33 5.85 2.22 1.85
C LEU A 33 4.72 2.52 2.84
N ASN A 34 4.32 1.51 3.60
CA ASN A 34 3.50 1.68 4.80
C ASN A 34 4.20 1.06 6.00
N VAL A 35 3.86 1.59 7.18
CA VAL A 35 4.35 1.10 8.47
C VAL A 35 3.27 1.31 9.52
N ALA A 36 3.07 0.30 10.36
CA ALA A 36 2.22 0.40 11.54
C ALA A 36 2.75 -0.53 12.64
N PRO A 37 2.45 -0.23 13.92
CA PRO A 37 2.71 -1.16 15.02
C PRO A 37 2.08 -2.52 14.78
N SER A 38 2.75 -3.57 15.23
CA SER A 38 2.27 -4.95 15.21
C SER A 38 1.43 -5.26 16.46
N LEU A 39 1.11 -6.55 16.69
CA LEU A 39 0.49 -6.98 17.96
C LEU A 39 1.39 -6.68 19.17
N ASP A 40 2.71 -6.77 18.97
CA ASP A 40 3.68 -6.23 19.90
C ASP A 40 3.90 -4.75 19.56
N ALA A 41 3.54 -3.86 20.49
CA ALA A 41 3.66 -2.41 20.32
C ALA A 41 5.12 -1.92 20.23
N THR A 42 6.09 -2.75 20.63
CA THR A 42 7.53 -2.47 20.48
C THR A 42 8.05 -2.81 19.09
N VAL A 43 7.23 -3.45 18.25
CA VAL A 43 7.58 -3.89 16.91
C VAL A 43 6.62 -3.28 15.90
N SER A 44 7.17 -2.72 14.83
CA SER A 44 6.40 -2.22 13.69
C SER A 44 6.59 -3.14 12.49
N ARG A 45 5.50 -3.35 11.73
CA ARG A 45 5.56 -4.04 10.44
C ARG A 45 5.54 -3.00 9.32
N MET A 46 6.54 -3.07 8.45
CA MET A 46 6.59 -2.30 7.22
C MET A 46 6.26 -3.20 6.03
N THR A 47 5.47 -2.67 5.08
CA THR A 47 5.34 -3.24 3.74
C THR A 47 5.91 -2.25 2.74
N LEU A 48 6.90 -2.70 1.97
CA LEU A 48 7.60 -1.88 0.99
C LEU A 48 7.47 -2.52 -0.39
N VAL A 49 7.03 -1.74 -1.37
CA VAL A 49 7.02 -2.17 -2.78
C VAL A 49 8.12 -1.44 -3.52
N THR A 50 8.89 -2.19 -4.30
CA THR A 50 9.99 -1.67 -5.12
C THR A 50 10.08 -2.44 -6.44
N ARG A 51 10.90 -1.94 -7.37
CA ARG A 51 11.19 -2.59 -8.64
C ARG A 51 12.69 -2.82 -8.80
N GLY A 52 13.05 -4.03 -9.17
CA GLY A 52 14.44 -4.43 -9.39
C GLY A 52 14.55 -5.76 -10.11
N ASP A 53 15.77 -6.15 -10.47
CA ASP A 53 16.08 -7.54 -10.79
C ASP A 53 16.37 -8.32 -9.50
N GLU A 54 16.44 -9.64 -9.59
CA GLU A 54 16.68 -10.52 -8.44
C GLU A 54 17.97 -10.16 -7.67
N ARG A 55 19.01 -9.70 -8.38
CA ARG A 55 20.29 -9.32 -7.77
C ARG A 55 20.14 -8.08 -6.91
N VAL A 56 19.42 -7.07 -7.40
CA VAL A 56 19.12 -5.83 -6.68
C VAL A 56 18.27 -6.12 -5.45
N ILE A 57 17.25 -6.96 -5.57
CA ILE A 57 16.36 -7.31 -4.45
C ILE A 57 17.10 -8.09 -3.36
N GLU A 58 17.91 -9.07 -3.74
CA GLU A 58 18.78 -9.78 -2.81
C GLU A 58 19.77 -8.84 -2.11
N GLN A 59 20.29 -7.84 -2.83
CA GLN A 59 21.13 -6.80 -2.23
C GLN A 59 20.33 -5.93 -1.26
N ILE A 60 19.10 -5.51 -1.59
CA ILE A 60 18.21 -4.76 -0.69
C ILE A 60 17.99 -5.55 0.60
N LYS A 61 17.57 -6.82 0.50
CA LYS A 61 17.33 -7.69 1.66
C LYS A 61 18.57 -7.82 2.54
N LYS A 62 19.74 -8.08 1.94
CA LYS A 62 21.02 -8.19 2.69
C LYS A 62 21.39 -6.90 3.41
N GLN A 63 21.02 -5.76 2.86
CA GLN A 63 21.37 -4.46 3.44
C GLN A 63 20.38 -4.06 4.53
N LEU A 64 19.09 -4.38 4.36
CA LEU A 64 18.09 -4.24 5.41
C LEU A 64 18.46 -5.09 6.64
N ASN A 65 18.85 -6.36 6.46
CA ASN A 65 19.29 -7.23 7.57
C ASN A 65 20.57 -6.75 8.29
N LYS A 66 21.31 -5.78 7.74
CA LYS A 66 22.46 -5.16 8.42
C LYS A 66 22.08 -3.98 9.30
N LEU A 67 20.85 -3.46 9.16
CA LEU A 67 20.38 -2.40 10.02
C LEU A 67 20.02 -3.02 11.38
N ILE A 68 20.67 -2.53 12.44
CA ILE A 68 20.42 -2.96 13.82
C ILE A 68 18.91 -3.02 14.17
N PRO A 69 18.08 -2.01 13.86
CA PRO A 69 16.66 -2.04 14.25
C PRO A 69 15.79 -2.95 13.37
N VAL A 70 16.34 -3.63 12.36
CA VAL A 70 15.58 -4.56 11.51
C VAL A 70 15.64 -5.95 12.14
N ILE A 71 14.47 -6.46 12.53
CA ILE A 71 14.31 -7.75 13.21
C ILE A 71 14.25 -8.88 12.18
N LYS A 72 13.46 -8.68 11.10
CA LYS A 72 13.20 -9.72 10.11
C LYS A 72 12.84 -9.10 8.76
N VAL A 73 13.28 -9.73 7.66
CA VAL A 73 12.97 -9.30 6.29
C VAL A 73 12.52 -10.50 5.47
N GLU A 74 11.42 -10.37 4.74
CA GLU A 74 10.92 -11.38 3.81
C GLU A 74 10.46 -10.72 2.51
N ASP A 75 10.80 -11.32 1.37
CA ASP A 75 10.18 -10.97 0.10
C ASP A 75 9.00 -11.91 -0.13
N ILE A 76 7.78 -11.36 -0.06
CA ILE A 76 6.56 -12.16 -0.18
C ILE A 76 6.14 -12.38 -1.63
N SER A 77 6.78 -11.71 -2.59
CA SER A 77 6.43 -11.75 -4.02
C SER A 77 6.51 -13.15 -4.61
N HIS A 78 7.42 -13.97 -4.06
CA HIS A 78 7.63 -15.36 -4.49
C HIS A 78 6.78 -16.37 -3.71
N LEU A 79 6.04 -15.90 -2.69
CA LEU A 79 5.18 -16.74 -1.87
C LEU A 79 3.74 -16.68 -2.37
N VAL A 80 2.93 -17.66 -1.97
CA VAL A 80 1.48 -17.53 -2.07
C VAL A 80 1.04 -16.51 -1.04
N HIS A 81 0.64 -15.31 -1.48
CA HIS A 81 0.35 -14.19 -0.59
C HIS A 81 -0.95 -13.47 -0.97
N ILE A 82 -1.32 -12.50 -0.14
CA ILE A 82 -2.44 -11.58 -0.32
C ILE A 82 -1.87 -10.18 -0.21
N GLU A 83 -2.22 -9.32 -1.16
CA GLU A 83 -2.00 -7.88 -1.10
C GLU A 83 -3.35 -7.16 -1.11
N ARG A 84 -3.49 -6.17 -0.23
CA ARG A 84 -4.65 -5.29 -0.18
C ARG A 84 -4.22 -3.86 0.09
N GLU A 85 -4.89 -2.92 -0.54
CA GLU A 85 -4.64 -1.51 -0.44
C GLU A 85 -5.98 -0.78 -0.26
N MET A 86 -5.95 0.35 0.45
CA MET A 86 -7.10 1.25 0.57
C MET A 86 -6.89 2.51 -0.27
N LEU A 87 -7.93 2.92 -0.98
CA LEU A 87 -8.01 4.16 -1.76
C LEU A 87 -9.14 5.02 -1.19
N LEU A 88 -8.83 6.30 -0.95
CA LEU A 88 -9.83 7.34 -0.83
C LEU A 88 -9.75 8.22 -2.08
N VAL A 89 -10.88 8.45 -2.71
CA VAL A 89 -10.96 9.25 -3.94
C VAL A 89 -12.18 10.15 -3.90
N LYS A 90 -11.96 11.44 -4.19
CA LYS A 90 -12.99 12.46 -4.29
C LYS A 90 -13.22 12.78 -5.74
N LEU A 91 -14.46 12.65 -6.19
CA LEU A 91 -14.90 12.85 -7.57
C LEU A 91 -15.86 14.04 -7.64
N ALA A 92 -15.76 14.83 -8.72
CA ALA A 92 -16.70 15.89 -8.98
C ALA A 92 -18.08 15.33 -9.36
N THR A 93 -19.12 15.90 -8.77
CA THR A 93 -20.51 15.50 -9.08
C THR A 93 -21.32 16.64 -9.66
N SER A 94 -22.20 16.27 -10.59
CA SER A 94 -23.24 17.09 -11.19
C SER A 94 -24.55 16.30 -11.20
N ALA A 95 -25.66 16.97 -11.54
CA ALA A 95 -26.96 16.31 -11.66
C ALA A 95 -26.93 15.15 -12.69
N ASP A 96 -26.11 15.28 -13.74
CA ASP A 96 -26.09 14.32 -14.85
C ASP A 96 -25.22 13.08 -14.55
N ASN A 97 -24.14 13.23 -13.77
CA ASN A 97 -23.19 12.14 -13.55
C ASN A 97 -23.37 11.40 -12.21
N ARG A 98 -24.11 11.98 -11.26
CA ARG A 98 -24.20 11.46 -9.90
C ARG A 98 -24.76 10.04 -9.84
N ALA A 99 -25.84 9.77 -10.56
CA ALA A 99 -26.47 8.45 -10.57
C ALA A 99 -25.50 7.38 -11.08
N ALA A 100 -24.76 7.66 -12.17
CA ALA A 100 -23.77 6.74 -12.72
C ALA A 100 -22.61 6.49 -11.75
N LEU A 101 -22.12 7.54 -11.07
CA LEU A 101 -21.06 7.42 -10.07
C LEU A 101 -21.49 6.60 -8.85
N VAL A 102 -22.73 6.76 -8.38
CA VAL A 102 -23.27 5.96 -7.27
C VAL A 102 -23.43 4.49 -7.68
N SER A 103 -23.98 4.22 -8.86
CA SER A 103 -24.09 2.84 -9.37
C SER A 103 -22.72 2.17 -9.55
N LEU A 104 -21.73 2.91 -10.06
CA LEU A 104 -20.36 2.41 -10.18
C LEU A 104 -19.72 2.13 -8.81
N ALA A 105 -19.96 3.00 -7.83
CA ALA A 105 -19.51 2.79 -6.46
C ALA A 105 -20.12 1.50 -5.87
N GLU A 106 -21.40 1.24 -6.10
CA GLU A 106 -22.07 0.01 -5.65
C GLU A 106 -21.51 -1.25 -6.34
N GLU A 107 -21.29 -1.20 -7.66
CA GLU A 107 -20.69 -2.30 -8.43
C GLU A 107 -19.31 -2.68 -7.89
N MET A 108 -18.51 -1.65 -7.58
CA MET A 108 -17.14 -1.80 -7.07
C MET A 108 -17.09 -2.03 -5.56
N ARG A 109 -18.25 -2.16 -4.90
CA ARG A 109 -18.39 -2.28 -3.44
C ARG A 109 -17.64 -1.19 -2.67
N ALA A 110 -17.55 -0.01 -3.29
CA ALA A 110 -17.01 1.19 -2.68
C ALA A 110 -17.99 1.70 -1.61
N LYS A 111 -17.43 2.30 -0.57
CA LYS A 111 -18.21 2.95 0.48
C LYS A 111 -18.22 4.45 0.24
N VAL A 112 -19.41 5.05 0.19
CA VAL A 112 -19.56 6.50 0.23
C VAL A 112 -19.23 7.00 1.64
N VAL A 113 -18.18 7.81 1.77
CA VAL A 113 -17.73 8.32 3.07
C VAL A 113 -18.09 9.80 3.29
N ASP A 114 -18.26 10.56 2.21
CA ASP A 114 -18.68 11.96 2.27
C ASP A 114 -19.26 12.39 0.91
N HIS A 115 -20.22 13.32 0.89
CA HIS A 115 -20.79 13.82 -0.37
C HIS A 115 -21.56 15.14 -0.22
N ILE A 116 -21.65 15.86 -1.33
CA ILE A 116 -22.67 16.88 -1.61
C ILE A 116 -23.29 16.53 -2.96
N ASP A 117 -24.63 16.61 -3.07
CA ASP A 117 -25.35 16.17 -4.28
C ASP A 117 -24.75 16.74 -5.58
N ILE A 118 -24.61 18.06 -5.65
CA ILE A 118 -23.92 18.75 -6.74
C ILE A 118 -22.66 19.38 -6.14
N GLY A 119 -21.50 18.83 -6.49
CA GLY A 119 -20.23 19.25 -5.94
C GLY A 119 -19.24 18.09 -5.93
N TYR A 120 -19.41 17.15 -4.99
CA TYR A 120 -18.50 16.02 -4.90
C TYR A 120 -19.11 14.74 -4.29
N LEU A 121 -18.43 13.64 -4.55
CA LEU A 121 -18.62 12.33 -3.92
C LEU A 121 -17.25 11.77 -3.51
N THR A 122 -17.08 11.46 -2.24
CA THR A 122 -15.87 10.81 -1.72
C THR A 122 -16.16 9.33 -1.48
N LEU A 123 -15.35 8.48 -2.10
CA LEU A 123 -15.45 7.04 -2.05
C LEU A 123 -14.23 6.45 -1.35
N GLU A 124 -14.48 5.43 -0.54
CA GLU A 124 -13.47 4.54 0.05
C GLU A 124 -13.56 3.18 -0.65
N LEU A 125 -12.43 2.68 -1.15
CA LEU A 125 -12.30 1.39 -1.80
C LEU A 125 -11.18 0.60 -1.16
N THR A 126 -11.32 -0.72 -1.11
CA THR A 126 -10.25 -1.64 -0.71
C THR A 126 -10.16 -2.77 -1.72
N GLY A 127 -8.96 -3.01 -2.25
CA GLY A 127 -8.73 -3.99 -3.31
C GLY A 127 -7.25 -4.30 -3.50
N SER A 128 -6.93 -5.08 -4.53
CA SER A 128 -5.57 -5.17 -5.07
C SER A 128 -5.19 -3.87 -5.79
N CYS A 129 -3.89 -3.63 -5.98
CA CYS A 129 -3.44 -2.43 -6.70
C CYS A 129 -4.08 -2.32 -8.09
N ASP A 130 -4.15 -3.42 -8.83
CA ASP A 130 -4.73 -3.48 -10.19
C ASP A 130 -6.23 -3.17 -10.20
N GLU A 131 -7.00 -3.66 -9.22
CA GLU A 131 -8.43 -3.36 -9.08
C GLU A 131 -8.66 -1.86 -8.82
N LEU A 132 -7.82 -1.25 -7.97
CA LEU A 132 -7.91 0.18 -7.66
C LEU A 132 -7.45 1.06 -8.84
N ASP A 133 -6.42 0.63 -9.58
CA ASP A 133 -5.96 1.31 -10.80
C ASP A 133 -7.05 1.27 -11.87
N GLY A 134 -7.69 0.12 -12.06
CA GLY A 134 -8.84 -0.03 -12.96
C GLY A 134 -10.01 0.87 -12.58
N PHE A 135 -10.32 0.99 -11.29
CA PHE A 135 -11.33 1.93 -10.80
C PHE A 135 -10.98 3.37 -11.15
N LEU A 136 -9.77 3.81 -10.83
CA LEU A 136 -9.30 5.17 -11.10
C LEU A 136 -9.39 5.52 -12.59
N GLN A 137 -9.05 4.57 -13.47
CA GLN A 137 -9.17 4.74 -14.91
C GLN A 137 -10.63 4.89 -15.37
N GLN A 138 -11.56 4.13 -14.80
CA GLN A 138 -12.98 4.23 -15.12
C GLN A 138 -13.59 5.55 -14.67
N VAL A 139 -13.12 6.10 -13.53
CA VAL A 139 -13.68 7.35 -12.97
C VAL A 139 -12.99 8.63 -13.43
N GLU A 140 -11.87 8.52 -14.14
CA GLU A 140 -11.04 9.66 -14.56
C GLU A 140 -11.86 10.72 -15.31
N SER A 141 -12.76 10.29 -16.22
CA SER A 141 -13.59 11.20 -17.03
C SER A 141 -14.63 11.99 -16.22
N TYR A 142 -14.97 11.56 -15.00
CA TYR A 142 -15.90 12.30 -14.14
C TYR A 142 -15.22 13.45 -13.40
N GLY A 143 -13.89 13.53 -13.44
CA GLY A 143 -13.09 14.55 -12.76
C GLY A 143 -12.73 14.12 -11.33
N ILE A 144 -11.52 13.58 -11.17
CA ILE A 144 -10.93 13.34 -9.85
C ILE A 144 -10.48 14.68 -9.26
N ILE A 145 -11.04 15.04 -8.11
CA ILE A 145 -10.67 16.25 -7.36
C ILE A 145 -9.39 15.98 -6.57
N GLU A 146 -9.34 14.88 -5.82
CA GLU A 146 -8.16 14.43 -5.09
C GLU A 146 -8.25 12.92 -4.81
N MET A 147 -7.09 12.32 -4.52
CA MET A 147 -7.03 10.94 -4.06
C MET A 147 -5.87 10.74 -3.09
N THR A 148 -5.99 9.71 -2.26
CA THR A 148 -4.90 9.20 -1.43
C THR A 148 -4.98 7.68 -1.31
N ARG A 149 -3.83 7.04 -1.17
CA ARG A 149 -3.69 5.59 -1.10
C ARG A 149 -2.73 5.20 0.00
N THR A 150 -2.97 4.04 0.60
CA THR A 150 -2.11 3.53 1.67
C THR A 150 -0.83 2.85 1.16
N GLY A 151 -0.79 2.48 -0.13
CA GLY A 151 0.05 1.39 -0.59
C GLY A 151 -0.45 0.02 -0.07
N PRO A 152 -0.03 -1.09 -0.69
CA PRO A 152 -0.49 -2.41 -0.30
C PRO A 152 0.11 -2.84 1.05
N VAL A 153 -0.74 -3.40 1.90
CA VAL A 153 -0.33 -4.31 2.97
C VAL A 153 -0.30 -5.73 2.42
N GLY A 154 0.71 -6.50 2.81
CA GLY A 154 0.94 -7.84 2.28
C GLY A 154 1.05 -8.90 3.36
N MET A 155 0.48 -10.09 3.14
CA MET A 155 0.61 -11.24 4.03
C MET A 155 0.70 -12.55 3.26
N ARG A 156 1.60 -13.46 3.67
CA ARG A 156 1.61 -14.83 3.17
C ARG A 156 0.31 -15.55 3.55
N ARG A 157 -0.12 -16.48 2.70
CA ARG A 157 -1.23 -17.40 3.02
C ARG A 157 -0.72 -18.58 3.83
N GLY A 158 -1.60 -19.16 4.64
CA GLY A 158 -1.30 -20.32 5.48
C GLY A 158 -1.43 -20.02 6.96
N ALA A 159 -1.17 -21.04 7.80
CA ALA A 159 -1.35 -20.96 9.25
C ALA A 159 -0.16 -20.30 9.98
N GLU A 160 1.02 -20.31 9.38
CA GLU A 160 2.19 -19.73 9.99
C GLU A 160 2.27 -18.21 9.69
N GLY A 161 2.68 -17.42 10.67
CA GLY A 161 2.77 -15.96 10.58
C GLY A 161 4.16 -15.41 10.26
N PHE A 162 4.23 -14.12 9.90
CA PHE A 162 5.48 -13.36 9.88
C PHE A 162 5.57 -12.55 11.18
N THR A 163 6.06 -13.19 12.24
CA THR A 163 6.12 -12.65 13.61
C THR A 163 7.55 -12.68 14.15
N VAL A 164 7.77 -11.99 15.27
CA VAL A 164 8.94 -12.18 16.14
C VAL A 164 8.77 -13.52 16.85
N ASP A 165 9.88 -14.26 16.99
CA ASP A 165 9.92 -15.57 17.66
C ASP A 165 9.78 -15.44 19.19
#